data_AF-A0A0Q6CBQ7-F1
#
_entry.id   AF-A0A0Q6CBQ7-F1
#
_cell.length_a   1.000
_cell.length_b   1.000
_cell.length_c   1.000
_cell.angle_alpha   90.00
_cell.angle_beta   90.00
_cell.angle_gamma   90.00
#
_symmetry.space_group_name_H-M   'P 1'
#
loop_
_entity.id
_entity.type
_entity.pdbx_description
1 polymer ?
#
loop_
_entity_poly.entity_id
_entity_poly.type
_entity_poly.pdbx_seq_one_letter_code
_entity_poly.pdbx_strand_id
1 'polypeptide(L)'
;METTMSNTTEFKLPPENTERVMDLTKNVFVPALQKAVEEARAKAPFTEVISAASTAYADLLDMTLGREAAVQTLKSLALHLDKRVPRN
;
A
#
# COMPACT_ATOMS: atom_id res chain seq x y z
N MET A 1 -11.57 -42.96 -1.91
CA MET A 1 -10.76 -41.73 -2.04
C MET A 1 -11.73 -40.62 -2.40
N GLU A 2 -12.13 -39.81 -1.42
CA GLU A 2 -13.01 -38.67 -1.63
C GLU A 2 -12.14 -37.47 -2.04
N THR A 3 -12.39 -36.97 -3.25
CA THR A 3 -11.75 -35.78 -3.79
C THR A 3 -12.37 -34.56 -3.13
N THR A 4 -11.68 -33.95 -2.18
CA THR A 4 -12.08 -32.65 -1.61
C THR A 4 -11.97 -31.58 -2.70
N MET A 5 -13.11 -31.15 -3.22
CA MET A 5 -13.20 -29.92 -4.02
C MET A 5 -12.78 -28.76 -3.13
N SER A 6 -11.62 -28.17 -3.40
CA SER A 6 -11.18 -26.92 -2.78
C SER A 6 -12.09 -25.80 -3.32
N ASN A 7 -13.10 -25.44 -2.55
CA ASN A 7 -13.95 -24.30 -2.82
C ASN A 7 -13.15 -23.03 -2.52
N THR A 8 -12.26 -22.64 -3.44
CA THR A 8 -11.61 -21.33 -3.39
C THR A 8 -12.67 -20.31 -3.77
N THR A 9 -13.40 -19.79 -2.79
CA THR A 9 -14.26 -18.64 -2.99
C THR A 9 -13.36 -17.52 -3.49
N GLU A 10 -13.43 -17.21 -4.79
CA GLU A 10 -12.70 -16.09 -5.40
C GLU A 10 -13.08 -14.82 -4.64
N PHE A 11 -12.19 -14.38 -3.75
CA PHE A 11 -12.32 -13.09 -3.10
C PHE A 11 -12.16 -12.02 -4.18
N LYS A 12 -13.29 -11.54 -4.72
CA LYS A 12 -13.31 -10.39 -5.60
C LYS A 12 -13.41 -9.14 -4.77
N LEU A 13 -12.35 -8.33 -4.82
CA LEU A 13 -12.38 -6.97 -4.29
C LEU A 13 -13.56 -6.22 -4.93
N PRO A 14 -14.42 -5.55 -4.14
CA PRO A 14 -15.48 -4.73 -4.69
C PRO A 14 -14.87 -3.60 -5.55
N PRO A 15 -15.61 -3.10 -6.55
CA PRO A 15 -15.13 -2.02 -7.39
C PRO A 15 -14.72 -0.81 -6.55
N GLU A 16 -13.53 -0.30 -6.82
CA GLU A 16 -12.97 0.84 -6.11
C GLU A 16 -13.73 2.12 -6.50
N ASN A 17 -14.14 2.91 -5.51
CA ASN A 17 -14.54 4.28 -5.75
C ASN A 17 -13.28 5.16 -5.76
N THR A 18 -12.75 5.42 -6.96
CA THR A 18 -11.51 6.18 -7.15
C THR A 18 -11.55 7.56 -6.51
N GLU A 19 -12.69 8.26 -6.52
CA GLU A 19 -12.81 9.58 -5.87
C GLU A 19 -12.61 9.46 -4.37
N ARG A 20 -13.30 8.51 -3.73
CA ARG A 20 -13.16 8.25 -2.30
C ARG A 20 -11.74 7.82 -1.93
N VAL A 21 -11.11 6.98 -2.75
CA VAL A 21 -9.71 6.57 -2.51
C VAL A 21 -8.77 7.76 -2.59
N MET A 22 -8.95 8.65 -3.56
CA MET A 22 -8.14 9.86 -3.68
C MET A 22 -8.38 10.84 -2.53
N ASP A 23 -9.62 10.98 -2.07
CA ASP A 23 -9.97 11.79 -0.90
C ASP A 23 -9.29 11.27 0.38
N LEU A 24 -9.45 9.97 0.67
CA LEU A 24 -8.78 9.31 1.79
C LEU A 24 -7.25 9.45 1.70
N THR A 25 -6.69 9.27 0.50
CA THR A 25 -5.25 9.43 0.28
C THR A 25 -4.79 10.83 0.67
N LYS A 26 -5.43 11.88 0.14
CA LYS A 26 -4.99 13.27 0.31
C LYS A 26 -5.28 13.82 1.71
N ASN A 27 -6.44 13.48 2.27
CA ASN A 27 -6.96 14.16 3.46
C ASN A 27 -6.76 13.36 4.74
N VAL A 28 -6.50 12.05 4.65
CA VAL A 28 -6.29 11.18 5.82
C VAL A 28 -4.87 10.63 5.85
N PHE A 29 -4.47 9.89 4.81
CA PHE A 29 -3.20 9.16 4.83
C PHE A 29 -1.97 10.05 4.65
N VAL A 30 -1.98 10.96 3.67
CA VAL A 30 -0.82 11.85 3.41
C VAL A 30 -0.46 12.70 4.65
N PRO A 31 -1.39 13.39 5.34
CA PRO A 31 -1.06 14.18 6.52
C PRO A 31 -0.50 13.33 7.67
N ALA A 32 -1.08 12.14 7.90
CA ALA A 32 -0.60 11.23 8.93
C ALA A 32 0.82 10.73 8.65
N LEU A 33 1.10 10.36 7.39
CA LEU A 33 2.43 9.93 6.96
C LEU A 33 3.46 11.06 7.03
N GLN A 34 3.08 12.28 6.63
CA GLN A 34 3.96 13.45 6.76
C GLN A 34 4.35 13.71 8.20
N LYS A 35 3.37 13.65 9.13
CA LYS A 35 3.65 13.80 10.56
C LYS A 35 4.60 12.71 11.07
N ALA A 36 4.36 11.45 10.71
CA ALA A 36 5.24 10.34 11.11
C ALA A 36 6.67 10.49 10.56
N VAL A 37 6.82 10.96 9.31
CA VAL A 37 8.12 11.24 8.70
C VAL A 37 8.85 12.34 9.48
N GLU A 38 8.19 13.45 9.81
CA GLU A 38 8.84 14.53 10.59
C GLU A 38 9.28 14.06 11.99
N GLU A 39 8.46 13.25 12.67
CA GLU A 39 8.84 12.66 13.96
C GLU A 39 10.05 11.70 13.84
N ALA A 40 10.13 10.95 12.74
CA ALA A 40 11.23 10.01 12.50
C ALA A 40 12.53 10.72 12.07
N ARG A 41 12.44 11.86 11.38
CA ARG A 41 13.61 12.68 10.97
C ARG A 41 14.42 13.22 12.15
N ALA A 42 13.79 13.37 13.32
CA ALA A 42 14.49 13.74 14.55
C ALA A 42 15.39 12.61 15.10
N LYS A 43 15.25 11.37 14.58
CA LYS A 43 15.88 10.16 15.11
C LYS A 43 16.85 9.49 14.15
N ALA A 44 16.68 9.68 12.85
CA ALA A 44 17.47 9.02 11.82
C ALA A 44 17.62 9.90 10.55
N PRO A 45 18.65 9.63 9.72
CA PRO A 45 18.80 10.27 8.41
C PRO A 45 17.57 10.08 7.53
N PHE A 46 17.28 11.06 6.67
CA PHE A 46 16.09 11.05 5.82
C PHE A 46 15.97 9.79 4.94
N THR A 47 17.08 9.26 4.43
CA THR A 47 17.10 8.02 3.62
C THR A 47 16.60 6.80 4.39
N GLU A 48 16.96 6.69 5.68
CA GLU A 48 16.49 5.62 6.56
C GLU A 48 15.02 5.80 6.92
N VAL A 49 14.58 7.04 7.14
CA VAL A 49 13.18 7.37 7.41
C VAL A 49 12.28 6.98 6.23
N ILE A 50 12.68 7.29 5.00
CA ILE A 50 11.91 6.90 3.81
C ILE A 50 11.89 5.37 3.65
N SER A 51 13.02 4.70 3.88
CA SER A 51 13.10 3.23 3.84
C SER A 51 12.19 2.58 4.89
N ALA A 52 12.15 3.13 6.10
CA ALA A 52 11.27 2.68 7.17
C ALA A 52 9.80 2.91 6.84
N ALA A 53 9.44 4.07 6.27
CA ALA A 53 8.07 4.36 5.85
C ALA A 53 7.59 3.41 4.74
N SER A 54 8.43 3.13 3.73
CA SER A 54 8.11 2.15 2.69
C SER A 54 7.96 0.73 3.24
N THR A 55 8.81 0.34 4.18
CA THR A 55 8.75 -0.98 4.84
C THR A 55 7.46 -1.11 5.65
N ALA A 56 7.12 -0.10 6.46
CA ALA A 56 5.90 -0.09 7.24
C ALA A 56 4.63 -0.18 6.37
N TYR A 57 4.63 0.45 5.19
CA TYR A 57 3.53 0.31 4.24
C TYR A 57 3.44 -1.11 3.67
N ALA A 58 4.57 -1.73 3.33
CA ALA A 58 4.60 -3.11 2.86
C ALA A 58 4.09 -4.09 3.93
N ASP A 59 4.52 -3.92 5.18
CA ASP A 59 4.09 -4.73 6.31
C ASP A 59 2.58 -4.58 6.57
N LEU A 60 2.05 -3.35 6.49
CA LEU A 60 0.61 -3.10 6.61
C LEU A 60 -0.19 -3.88 5.56
N LEU A 61 0.29 -3.89 4.31
CA LEU A 61 -0.36 -4.64 3.23
C LEU A 61 -0.25 -6.15 3.45
N ASP A 62 0.90 -6.66 3.88
CA ASP A 62 1.09 -8.08 4.21
C ASP A 62 0.13 -8.51 5.32
N MET A 63 0.03 -7.72 6.40
CA MET A 63 -0.90 -7.97 7.51
C MET A 63 -2.37 -7.93 7.10
N THR A 64 -2.75 -7.09 6.14
CA THR A 64 -4.15 -6.88 5.75
C THR A 64 -4.62 -7.85 4.66
N LEU A 65 -3.76 -8.12 3.68
CA LEU A 65 -4.11 -8.86 2.45
C LEU A 65 -3.46 -10.25 2.39
N GLY A 66 -2.44 -10.49 3.22
CA GLY A 66 -1.52 -11.61 3.08
C GLY A 66 -0.40 -11.35 2.07
N ARG A 67 0.74 -12.00 2.31
CA ARG A 67 2.01 -11.86 1.57
C ARG A 67 1.87 -11.77 0.06
N GLU A 68 1.18 -12.73 -0.56
CA GLU A 68 1.09 -12.80 -2.02
C GLU A 68 0.34 -11.60 -2.61
N ALA A 69 -0.84 -11.29 -2.06
CA ALA A 69 -1.66 -10.16 -2.48
C ALA A 69 -0.98 -8.80 -2.21
N ALA A 70 -0.24 -8.69 -1.10
CA ALA A 70 0.55 -7.51 -0.78
C ALA A 70 1.67 -7.27 -1.82
N VAL A 71 2.41 -8.31 -2.19
CA VAL A 71 3.45 -8.21 -3.23
C VAL A 71 2.87 -7.81 -4.58
N GLN A 72 1.74 -8.38 -4.99
CA GLN A 72 1.10 -8.01 -6.26
C GLN A 72 0.58 -6.57 -6.23
N THR A 73 -0.01 -6.14 -5.12
CA THR A 73 -0.46 -4.76 -4.91
C THR A 73 0.71 -3.77 -5.04
N LEU A 74 1.83 -4.04 -4.38
CA LEU A 74 3.03 -3.19 -4.43
C LEU A 74 3.63 -3.13 -5.84
N LYS A 75 3.70 -4.26 -6.55
CA LYS A 75 4.15 -4.30 -7.96
C LYS A 75 3.25 -3.46 -8.86
N SER A 76 1.94 -3.61 -8.71
CA SER A 76 0.95 -2.83 -9.46
C SER A 76 1.08 -1.33 -9.17
N LEU A 77 1.26 -0.95 -7.91
CA LEU A 77 1.49 0.43 -7.51
C LEU A 77 2.77 1.00 -8.13
N ALA A 78 3.87 0.25 -8.12
CA ALA A 78 5.12 0.67 -8.76
C ALA A 78 4.93 0.93 -10.26
N LEU A 79 4.21 0.03 -10.97
CA LEU A 79 3.87 0.21 -12.39
C LEU A 79 2.96 1.42 -12.63
N HIS A 80 2.03 1.71 -11.72
CA HIS A 80 1.18 2.90 -11.82
C HIS A 80 1.98 4.18 -11.58
N LEU A 81 2.93 4.19 -10.65
CA LEU A 81 3.80 5.35 -10.40
C LEU A 81 4.67 5.66 -11.61
N ASP A 82 5.26 4.64 -12.24
CA ASP A 82 6.08 4.78 -13.46
C ASP A 82 5.28 5.39 -14.63
N LYS A 83 3.98 5.05 -14.73
CA LYS A 83 3.08 5.58 -15.76
C LYS A 83 2.51 6.97 -15.46
N ARG A 84 2.68 7.51 -14.25
CA ARG A 84 2.21 8.87 -13.94
C ARG A 84 3.15 9.87 -14.60
N VAL A 85 2.66 10.55 -15.66
CA VAL A 85 3.37 11.67 -16.30
C VAL A 85 3.71 12.73 -15.24
N PRO A 86 4.95 13.25 -15.18
CA PRO A 86 5.30 14.33 -14.26
C PRO A 86 4.38 15.52 -14.50
N ARG A 87 3.75 16.04 -13.44
CA ARG A 87 3.16 17.38 -13.52
C ARG A 87 4.32 18.36 -13.38
N ASN A 88 4.72 18.95 -14.50
CA ASN A 88 5.58 20.12 -14.56
C ASN A 88 4.98 21.28 -13.77
#